data_AF-A0A7V0PM54-F1
#
_entry.id   AF-A0A7V0PM54-F1
#
_cell.length_a   1.000
_cell.length_b   1.000
_cell.length_c   1.000
_cell.angle_alpha   90.00
_cell.angle_beta   90.00
_cell.angle_gamma   90.00
#
_symmetry.space_group_name_H-M   'P 1'
#
loop_
_entity.id
_entity.type
_entity.pdbx_description
1 polymer ?
#
loop_
_entity_poly.entity_id
_entity_poly.type
_entity_poly.pdbx_seq_one_letter_code
_entity_poly.pdbx_strand_id
1 'polypeptide(L)' 'MEPKVNYALVGLFVVLFGSALIGAGLWLATGSLRQIYDTYYIFINESVSGLNVDAPVKYRGVVVGRV' A
#
# COMPACT_ATOMS: atom_id res chain seq x y z
N MET A 1 -47.15 15.65 -17.90
CA MET A 1 -46.63 15.87 -16.54
C MET A 1 -45.12 15.93 -16.67
N GLU A 2 -44.52 17.11 -16.54
CA GLU A 2 -43.07 17.28 -16.70
C GLU A 2 -42.35 16.74 -15.45
N PRO A 3 -41.35 15.86 -15.59
CA PRO A 3 -40.59 15.40 -14.45
C PRO A 3 -39.70 16.57 -13.98
N LYS A 4 -40.07 17.21 -12.87
CA LYS A 4 -39.20 18.17 -12.17
C LYS A 4 -38.01 17.41 -11.60
N VAL A 5 -36.99 17.20 -12.41
CA VAL A 5 -35.73 16.59 -11.97
C VAL A 5 -35.08 17.58 -11.00
N ASN A 6 -34.87 17.13 -9.76
CA ASN A 6 -34.19 17.92 -8.76
C ASN A 6 -32.67 17.83 -9.00
N TYR A 7 -32.12 18.81 -9.70
CA TYR A 7 -30.69 18.90 -9.98
C TYR A 7 -29.83 18.90 -8.71
N ALA A 8 -30.34 19.35 -7.56
CA ALA A 8 -29.64 19.26 -6.29
C ALA A 8 -29.44 17.80 -5.83
N LEU A 9 -30.42 16.94 -6.09
CA LEU A 9 -30.35 15.51 -5.76
C LEU A 9 -29.32 14.79 -6.66
N VAL A 10 -29.28 15.16 -7.94
CA VAL A 10 -28.30 14.62 -8.89
C VAL A 10 -26.88 15.08 -8.53
N GLY A 11 -26.71 16.36 -8.20
CA GLY A 11 -25.42 16.89 -7.75
C GLY A 11 -24.92 16.21 -6.47
N LEU A 12 -25.81 15.99 -5.50
CA LEU A 12 -25.47 15.27 -4.27
C LEU A 12 -25.02 13.84 -4.56
N PHE A 13 -25.72 13.13 -5.44
CA PHE A 13 -25.33 11.77 -5.83
C PHE A 13 -23.95 11.73 -6.47
N VAL A 14 -23.65 12.64 -7.40
CA VAL A 14 -22.35 12.70 -8.09
C VAL A 14 -21.22 13.00 -7.11
N VAL A 15 -21.40 13.95 -6.19
CA VAL A 15 -20.38 14.29 -5.19
C VAL A 15 -20.15 13.11 -4.23
N LEU A 16 -21.21 12.48 -3.76
CA LEU A 16 -21.12 11.37 -2.82
C LEU A 16 -20.44 10.16 -3.47
N PHE A 17 -20.83 9.82 -4.71
CA PHE A 17 -20.22 8.74 -5.48
C PHE A 17 -18.75 9.03 -5.83
N GLY A 18 -18.43 10.27 -6.21
CA GLY A 18 -17.05 10.70 -6.45
C GLY A 18 -16.18 10.58 -5.19
N SER A 19 -16.69 11.02 -4.04
CA SER A 19 -15.98 10.90 -2.76
C SER A 19 -15.74 9.44 -2.35
N ALA A 20 -16.72 8.55 -2.60
CA ALA A 20 -16.60 7.13 -2.33
C ALA A 20 -15.54 6.46 -3.23
N LEU A 21 -15.49 6.82 -4.51
CA LEU A 21 -14.47 6.34 -5.44
C LEU A 21 -13.06 6.77 -5.02
N ILE A 22 -12.88 8.04 -4.63
CA ILE A 22 -11.60 8.54 -4.14
C ILE A 22 -11.21 7.81 -2.85
N GLY A 23 -12.15 7.64 -1.91
CA GLY A 23 -11.92 6.90 -0.68
C GLY A 23 -11.52 5.44 -0.93
N ALA A 24 -12.21 4.76 -1.84
CA ALA A 24 -11.89 3.39 -2.24
C ALA A 24 -10.51 3.29 -2.93
N GLY A 25 -10.18 4.24 -3.81
CA GLY A 25 -8.87 4.31 -4.46
C GLY A 25 -7.74 4.50 -3.46
N LEU A 26 -7.90 5.43 -2.51
CA LEU A 26 -6.93 5.63 -1.42
C LEU A 26 -6.83 4.40 -0.51
N TRP A 27 -7.96 3.76 -0.20
CA TRP A 27 -7.99 2.55 0.61
C TRP A 27 -7.26 1.38 -0.07
N LEU A 28 -7.45 1.18 -1.37
CA LEU A 28 -6.71 0.16 -2.14
C LEU A 28 -5.22 0.51 -2.26
N ALA A 29 -4.89 1.79 -2.45
CA ALA A 29 -3.50 2.25 -2.52
C ALA A 29 -2.75 2.00 -1.19
N THR A 30 -3.39 2.24 -0.04
CA THR A 30 -2.78 1.96 1.27
C THR A 30 -2.87 0.49 1.66
N GLY A 31 -3.87 -0.26 1.19
CA GLY A 31 -4.10 -1.66 1.55
C GLY A 31 -3.08 -2.62 0.97
N SER A 32 -2.37 -2.24 -0.09
CA SER A 32 -1.42 -3.10 -0.80
C SER A 32 -0.01 -3.14 -0.18
N LEU A 33 0.30 -2.28 0.81
CA LEU A 33 1.69 -2.05 1.23
C LEU A 33 1.95 -2.23 2.73
N ARG A 34 1.19 -3.09 3.40
CA ARG A 34 1.52 -3.50 4.78
C ARG A 34 2.00 -4.95 4.79
N GLN A 35 3.02 -5.25 3.98
CA GLN A 35 3.85 -6.42 4.25
C GLN A 35 4.55 -6.14 5.58
N ILE A 36 4.06 -6.79 6.64
CA ILE A 36 4.62 -6.72 7.99
C ILE A 36 5.97 -7.45 7.91
N TYR A 37 7.04 -6.69 7.74
CA TYR A 37 8.39 -7.20 7.87
C TYR A 37 8.79 -7.09 9.34
N ASP A 38 9.01 -8.22 10.00
CA ASP A 38 9.63 -8.24 11.32
C ASP A 38 11.12 -7.96 11.16
N THR A 39 11.61 -6.86 11.74
CA THR A 39 13.03 -6.51 11.73
C THR A 39 13.77 -7.34 12.78
N TYR A 40 14.75 -8.13 12.35
CA TYR A 40 15.61 -8.91 13.24
C TYR A 40 17.04 -8.37 13.23
N TYR A 41 17.66 -8.28 14.40
CA TYR A 41 19.07 -7.93 14.54
C TYR A 41 19.91 -9.21 14.63
N ILE A 42 20.93 -9.32 13.78
CA ILE A 42 21.89 -10.43 13.78
C ILE A 42 23.27 -9.84 14.02
N PHE A 43 23.93 -10.28 15.08
CA PHE A 43 25.30 -9.87 15.40
C PHE A 43 26.29 -10.84 14.77
N ILE A 44 27.11 -10.33 13.83
CA ILE A 44 28.16 -11.10 13.16
C ILE A 44 29.50 -10.59 13.71
N ASN A 45 30.28 -11.48 14.34
CA ASN A 45 31.62 -11.16 14.89
C ASN A 45 32.74 -11.25 13.83
N GLU A 46 32.39 -11.63 12.60
CA GLU A 46 33.28 -11.77 11.46
C GLU A 46 33.12 -10.58 10.50
N SER A 47 34.14 -10.31 9.66
CA SER A 47 34.12 -9.17 8.75
C SER A 47 32.99 -9.31 7.71
N VAL A 48 32.03 -8.39 7.74
CA VAL A 48 30.97 -8.26 6.73
C VAL A 48 31.42 -7.44 5.50
N SER A 49 32.73 -7.40 5.22
CA SER A 49 33.30 -6.67 4.08
C SER A 49 32.76 -7.23 2.77
N GLY A 50 31.77 -6.53 2.19
CA GLY A 50 31.05 -6.95 0.99
C GLY A 50 29.52 -6.90 1.11
N LEU A 51 28.98 -6.72 2.33
CA LEU A 51 27.54 -6.52 2.53
C LEU A 51 27.16 -5.06 2.24
N ASN A 52 26.34 -4.84 1.21
CA ASN A 52 25.75 -3.53 0.92
C ASN A 52 24.43 -3.36 1.67
N VAL A 53 24.12 -2.12 2.04
CA VAL A 53 22.78 -1.70 2.46
C VAL A 53 21.81 -2.08 1.33
N ASP A 54 20.62 -2.62 1.66
CA ASP A 54 19.61 -3.10 0.71
C ASP A 54 19.93 -4.45 0.00
N ALA A 55 20.97 -5.18 0.43
CA ALA A 55 21.26 -6.49 -0.14
C ALA A 55 20.11 -7.50 0.11
N PRO A 56 19.72 -8.31 -0.89
CA PRO A 56 18.61 -9.25 -0.75
C PRO A 56 18.99 -10.42 0.16
N VAL A 57 18.21 -10.63 1.22
CA VAL A 57 18.30 -11.80 2.10
C VAL A 57 17.61 -12.98 1.42
N LYS A 58 18.33 -14.08 1.24
CA LYS A 58 17.82 -15.30 0.63
C LYS A 58 17.67 -16.42 1.66
N TYR A 59 16.51 -17.04 1.71
CA TYR A 59 16.29 -18.29 2.44
C TYR A 59 16.08 -19.41 1.43
N ARG A 60 16.96 -20.44 1.44
CA ARG A 60 16.91 -21.59 0.53
C ARG A 60 16.82 -21.19 -0.96
N GLY A 61 17.49 -20.09 -1.34
CA GLY A 61 17.50 -19.56 -2.70
C GLY A 61 16.35 -18.60 -3.05
N VAL A 62 15.36 -18.43 -2.16
CA VAL A 62 14.24 -17.50 -2.36
C VAL A 62 14.52 -16.19 -1.63
N VAL A 63 14.31 -15.05 -2.30
CA VAL A 63 14.46 -13.72 -1.68
C VAL A 63 13.30 -13.49 -0.70
N VAL A 64 13.64 -13.28 0.58
CA VAL A 64 12.68 -13.14 1.67
C VAL A 64 12.71 -11.76 2.33
N GLY A 65 13.75 -10.95 2.08
CA GLY A 65 13.88 -9.63 2.68
C GLY A 65 15.10 -8.87 2.18
N ARG A 66 15.38 -7.74 2.82
CA ARG A 66 16.54 -6.88 2.58
C ARG A 66 17.17 -6.50 3.92
N VAL A 67 18.47 -6.19 3.92
CA VAL A 67 19.24 -5.73 5.09
C VAL A 67 19.26 -4.22 5.21
#